data_AF-A0A453KJA4-F1
#
_entry.id   AF-A0A453KJA4-F1
#
_cell.length_a   1.000
_cell.length_b   1.000
_cell.length_c   1.000
_cell.angle_alpha   90.00
_cell.angle_beta   90.00
_cell.angle_gamma   90.00
#
_symmetry.space_group_name_H-M   'P 1'
#
loop_
_entity.id
_entity.type
_entity.pdbx_description
1 polymer ?
#
loop_
_entity_poly.entity_id
_entity_poly.type
_entity_poly.pdbx_seq_one_letter_code
_entity_poly.pdbx_strand_id
1 'polypeptide(L)' 'EEVGNAAAFLVSPLASAITGSTVYVDNGLNTMALAVDSPTLST' A
#
# COMPACT_ATOMS: atom_id res chain seq x y z
N GLU A 1 -5.89 -3.10 11.88
CA GLU A 1 -4.58 -3.07 12.57
C GLU A 1 -3.49 -2.52 11.67
N GLU A 2 -3.24 -3.12 10.50
CA GLU A 2 -2.19 -2.71 9.54
C GLU A 2 -2.22 -1.22 9.17
N VAL A 3 -3.38 -0.69 8.75
CA VAL A 3 -3.55 0.74 8.43
C VAL A 3 -3.32 1.63 9.65
N GLY A 4 -3.78 1.20 10.83
CA GLY A 4 -3.63 1.96 12.08
C GLY A 4 -2.17 2.06 12.52
N ASN A 5 -1.42 0.96 12.41
CA ASN A 5 0.01 0.93 12.71
C ASN A 5 0.81 1.79 11.72
N ALA A 6 0.48 1.72 10.43
CA ALA A 6 1.10 2.58 9.41
C ALA A 6 0.82 4.07 9.69
N ALA A 7 -0.43 4.42 9.99
CA ALA A 7 -0.80 5.78 10.36
C ALA A 7 -0.06 6.23 11.64
N ALA A 8 -0.01 5.38 12.67
CA ALA A 8 0.69 5.68 13.92
C ALA A 8 2.19 5.96 13.71
N PHE A 9 2.85 5.21 12.82
CA PHE A 9 4.22 5.50 12.42
C PHE A 9 4.34 6.85 11.68
N LEU A 10 3.49 7.10 10.67
CA LEU A 10 3.57 8.31 9.84
C LEU A 10 3.31 9.60 10.61
N VAL A 11 2.49 9.57 11.66
CA VAL A 11 2.25 10.75 12.52
C VAL A 11 3.26 10.88 13.66
N SER A 12 4.20 9.94 13.79
CA SER A 12 5.22 9.95 14.85
C SER A 12 6.48 10.75 14.44
N PRO A 13 7.32 11.18 15.41
CA PRO A 13 8.62 11.81 15.11
C PRO A 13 9.58 10.95 14.28
N LEU A 14 9.39 9.62 14.28
CA LEU A 14 10.21 8.70 13.50
C LEU A 14 10.05 8.89 11.98
N ALA A 15 8.91 9.43 11.55
CA ALA A 15 8.62 9.76 10.17
C ALA A 15 8.89 11.23 9.82
N SER A 16 9.68 11.96 10.63
CA SER A 16 9.89 13.41 10.48
C SER A 16 10.43 13.88 9.12
N ALA A 17 11.09 13.00 8.37
CA ALA A 17 11.58 13.29 7.03
C ALA A 17 10.61 12.89 5.90
N ILE A 18 9.45 12.30 6.22
CA ILE A 18 8.46 11.82 5.25
C ILE A 18 7.33 12.85 5.17
N THR A 19 7.22 13.55 4.05
CA THR A 19 6.16 14.54 3.79
C THR A 19 5.81 14.56 2.30
N GLY A 20 4.60 15.01 1.96
CA GLY A 20 4.13 15.10 0.57
C GLY A 20 4.07 13.76 -0.18
N SER A 21 4.11 12.64 0.55
CA SER A 21 4.10 11.29 -0.03
C SER A 21 2.73 10.62 0.15
N THR A 22 2.37 9.77 -0.81
CA THR A 22 1.19 8.90 -0.72
C THR A 22 1.66 7.47 -0.42
N VAL A 23 1.37 6.98 0.78
CA VAL A 23 1.79 5.64 1.23
C VAL A 23 0.62 4.67 1.03
N TYR A 24 0.84 3.61 0.25
CA TYR A 24 -0.15 2.57 0.00
C TYR A 24 -0.07 1.49 1.06
N VAL A 25 -1.22 1.16 1.66
CA VAL A 25 -1.40 0.09 2.65
C VAL A 25 -2.53 -0.81 2.16
N ASP A 26 -2.30 -1.50 1.05
CA ASP A 26 -3.30 -2.23 0.27
C ASP A 26 -2.81 -3.62 -0.16
N ASN A 27 -1.88 -4.21 0.61
CA ASN A 27 -1.20 -5.47 0.29
C ASN A 27 -0.47 -5.47 -1.06
N GLY A 28 -0.14 -4.28 -1.60
CA GLY A 28 0.60 -4.13 -2.86
C GLY A 28 -0.29 -4.23 -4.10
N LEU A 29 -1.61 -4.25 -3.95
CA LEU A 29 -2.55 -4.40 -5.06
C LEU A 29 -2.39 -3.27 -6.09
N ASN A 30 -2.11 -2.03 -5.67
CA ASN A 30 -1.83 -0.92 -6.56
C ASN A 30 -0.67 -1.17 -7.56
N THR A 31 0.26 -2.07 -7.24
CA THR A 31 1.40 -2.41 -8.11
C THR A 31 1.10 -3.54 -9.09
N MET A 32 -0.01 -4.26 -8.90
CA MET A 32 -0.35 -5.41 -9.73
C MET A 32 -0.80 -4.94 -11.12
N ALA A 33 -0.14 -5.47 -12.16
CA ALA A 33 -0.40 -5.05 -13.54
C ALA A 33 -1.64 -5.67 -14.18
N LEU A 34 -2.08 -6.84 -13.67
CA LEU A 34 -3.19 -7.61 -14.22
C LEU A 34 -3.99 -8.27 -13.09
N ALA A 35 -5.28 -8.46 -13.34
CA ALA A 35 -6.13 -9.28 -12.50
C ALA A 35 -5.83 -10.76 -12.78
N VAL A 36 -5.29 -11.47 -11.77
CA VAL A 36 -4.86 -12.87 -11.89
C VAL A 36 -6.01 -13.86 -12.10
N ASP A 37 -7.23 -13.43 -11.80
CA ASP A 37 -8.48 -14.18 -12.01
C ASP A 37 -9.14 -13.90 -13.37
N SER A 38 -8.47 -13.15 -14.26
CA SER A 38 -8.99 -12.88 -15.61
C SER A 38 -9.20 -14.19 -16.39
N PRO A 39 -10.42 -14.43 -16.93
CA PRO A 39 -10.68 -15.59 -17.78
C PRO A 39 -9.78 -15.65 -19.02
N THR A 40 -9.28 -14.51 -19.49
CA THR A 40 -8.39 -14.42 -20.66
C THR A 40 -7.00 -15.00 -20.40
N LEU A 41 -6.62 -15.23 -19.13
CA LEU A 41 -5.34 -15.80 -18.73
C LEU A 41 -5.44 -17.31 -18.44
N SER A 42 -6.65 -17.85 -18.38
CA SER A 42 -6.89 -19.28 -18.20
C SER A 42 -6.61 -20.01 -19.52
N THR A 43 -5.37 -20.47 -19.69
CA THR A 43 -4.94 -21.38 -20.77
C THR A 43 -5.20 -22.84 -20.41
#